data_AF-A0A536VI15-F1
#
_entry.id   AF-A0A536VI15-F1
#
_cell.length_a   1.000
_cell.length_b   1.000
_cell.length_c   1.000
_cell.angle_alpha   90.00
_cell.angle_beta   90.00
_cell.angle_gamma   90.00
#
_symmetry.space_group_name_H-M   'P 1'
#
loop_
_entity.id
_entity.type
_entity.pdbx_description
1 polymer ?
#
loop_
_entity_poly.entity_id
_entity_poly.type
_entity_poly.pdbx_seq_one_letter_code
_entity_poly.pdbx_strand_id
1 'polypeptide(L)'
;MHCILESRLSATLSLFFLCLLVACGESSKDAAPPSVAARQDVRAATGAQQQKGSANQITYDREAATLDAAINDAVRFIDQQPDNTLVALETVTLYTERARLTGNYDDYRNAQVLLDAATARGNKVSFPCLAHAKLHYALHRLQAASAALDTCPVMA
;
A
#
# COMPACT_ATOMS: atom_id res chain seq x y z
N MET A 1 55.47 14.49 -8.03
CA MET A 1 54.88 15.81 -7.66
C MET A 1 53.44 15.85 -8.17
N HIS A 2 52.55 16.55 -7.46
CA HIS A 2 51.06 16.53 -7.53
C HIS A 2 50.44 15.36 -6.74
N CYS A 3 50.02 15.42 -5.48
CA CYS A 3 49.62 16.47 -4.54
C CYS A 3 48.49 17.41 -5.01
N ILE A 4 47.39 17.39 -4.23
CA ILE A 4 46.29 18.36 -4.18
C ILE A 4 45.18 18.14 -5.23
N LEU A 5 44.28 17.17 -4.99
CA LEU A 5 42.92 17.23 -5.56
C LEU A 5 41.83 16.55 -4.70
N GLU A 6 41.99 16.52 -3.37
CA GLU A 6 40.96 16.03 -2.44
C GLU A 6 40.78 17.00 -1.27
N SER A 7 40.11 18.14 -1.48
CA SER A 7 39.77 19.05 -0.35
C SER A 7 38.77 20.16 -0.64
N ARG A 8 37.86 20.02 -1.62
CA ARG A 8 36.93 21.12 -1.95
C ARG A 8 35.44 20.75 -1.99
N LEU A 9 35.06 19.50 -1.77
CA LEU A 9 33.64 19.09 -1.79
C LEU A 9 32.98 18.92 -0.41
N SER A 10 33.73 19.07 0.68
CA SER A 10 33.21 18.87 2.05
C SER A 10 32.63 20.13 2.71
N ALA A 11 32.85 21.32 2.14
CA ALA A 11 32.55 22.59 2.82
C ALA A 11 31.24 23.27 2.41
N THR A 12 30.57 22.84 1.34
CA THR A 12 29.32 23.47 0.87
C THR A 12 28.06 22.78 1.37
N LEU A 13 28.15 21.54 1.86
CA LEU A 13 26.98 20.79 2.34
C LEU A 13 26.57 21.16 3.78
N SER A 14 27.46 21.81 4.54
CA SER A 14 27.23 22.15 5.96
C SER A 14 26.41 23.44 6.16
N LEU A 15 26.28 24.30 5.14
CA LEU A 15 25.55 25.57 5.26
C LEU A 15 24.04 25.44 4.97
N PHE A 16 23.60 24.40 4.26
CA PHE A 16 22.19 24.21 3.92
C PHE A 16 21.35 23.72 5.11
N PHE A 17 21.98 23.16 6.16
CA PHE A 17 21.29 22.64 7.33
C PHE A 17 20.92 23.72 8.37
N LEU A 18 21.48 24.94 8.28
CA LEU A 18 21.25 26.00 9.28
C LEU A 18 20.01 26.87 8.99
N CYS A 19 19.45 26.85 7.77
CA CYS A 19 18.29 27.68 7.42
C CYS A 19 16.93 27.03 7.76
N LEU A 20 16.89 25.74 8.12
CA LEU A 20 15.62 25.03 8.38
C LEU A 20 15.13 25.14 9.84
N LEU A 21 15.88 25.80 10.73
CA LEU A 21 15.53 25.92 12.16
C LEU A 21 14.99 27.30 12.60
N VAL A 22 14.83 28.26 11.68
CA VAL A 22 14.33 29.63 11.99
C VAL A 22 13.03 29.94 11.24
N ALA A 23 12.06 29.03 11.27
CA ALA A 23 10.72 29.31 10.73
C ALA A 23 9.56 28.63 11.49
N CYS A 24 9.78 28.21 12.74
CA CYS A 24 8.72 27.74 13.63
C CYS A 24 8.74 28.57 14.91
N GLY A 25 8.13 29.75 14.89
CA GLY A 25 8.14 30.60 16.08
C GLY A 25 7.39 31.92 15.95
N GLU A 26 6.18 31.93 15.37
CA GLU A 26 5.29 33.08 15.52
C GLU A 26 4.20 32.77 16.56
N SER A 27 4.49 33.27 17.76
CA SER A 27 3.65 33.29 18.94
C SER A 27 2.35 34.06 18.66
N SER A 28 1.24 33.35 18.50
CA SER A 28 -0.09 33.97 18.40
C SER A 28 -0.59 34.32 19.79
N LYS A 29 -0.42 35.59 20.17
CA LYS A 29 -0.99 36.22 21.35
C LYS A 29 -2.34 36.85 20.95
N ASP A 30 -3.38 36.46 21.68
CA ASP A 30 -4.70 37.11 21.78
C ASP A 30 -5.52 37.29 20.48
N ALA A 31 -6.35 36.29 20.16
CA ALA A 31 -7.55 36.48 19.34
C ALA A 31 -8.76 35.85 20.04
N ALA A 32 -9.79 36.67 20.29
CA ALA A 32 -11.08 36.23 20.78
C ALA A 32 -11.68 35.12 19.87
N PRO A 33 -12.44 34.16 20.42
CA PRO A 33 -13.02 33.10 19.60
C PRO A 33 -13.95 33.69 18.54
N PRO A 34 -13.80 33.32 17.24
CA PRO A 34 -14.67 33.82 16.19
C PRO A 34 -16.12 33.38 16.45
N SER A 35 -17.05 34.29 16.17
CA SER A 35 -18.49 34.04 16.31
C SER A 35 -18.93 32.83 15.48
N VAL A 36 -19.99 32.15 15.94
CA VAL A 36 -20.54 30.96 15.29
C VAL A 36 -20.91 31.22 13.82
N ALA A 37 -21.29 32.46 13.48
CA ALA A 37 -21.57 32.91 12.11
C ALA A 37 -20.32 32.87 11.23
N ALA A 38 -19.18 33.40 11.70
CA ALA A 38 -17.92 33.37 10.95
C ALA A 38 -17.41 31.94 10.70
N ARG A 39 -17.70 30.99 11.61
CA ARG A 39 -17.39 29.57 11.41
C ARG A 39 -18.28 28.90 10.35
N GLN A 40 -19.51 29.37 10.17
CA GLN A 40 -20.43 28.83 9.16
C GLN A 40 -20.05 29.32 7.75
N ASP A 41 -19.66 30.58 7.62
CA ASP A 41 -19.24 31.16 6.33
C ASP A 41 -17.94 30.53 5.82
N VAL A 42 -16.99 30.27 6.72
CA VAL A 42 -15.77 29.52 6.37
C VAL A 42 -16.13 28.08 5.99
N ARG A 43 -17.03 27.40 6.69
CA ARG A 43 -17.42 26.00 6.37
C ARG A 43 -18.16 25.89 5.03
N ALA A 44 -18.99 26.87 4.68
CA ALA A 44 -19.68 26.95 3.39
C ALA A 44 -18.71 27.25 2.23
N ALA A 45 -17.75 28.16 2.43
CA ALA A 45 -16.70 28.45 1.45
C ALA A 45 -15.71 27.28 1.27
N THR A 46 -15.39 26.57 2.35
CA THR A 46 -14.53 25.37 2.29
C THR A 46 -15.25 24.22 1.58
N GLY A 47 -16.55 24.03 1.81
CA GLY A 47 -17.36 23.01 1.13
C GLY A 47 -17.42 23.19 -0.39
N ALA A 48 -17.47 24.43 -0.88
CA ALA A 48 -17.43 24.72 -2.31
C ALA A 48 -16.05 24.51 -2.96
N GLN A 49 -14.95 24.69 -2.21
CA GLN A 49 -13.60 24.43 -2.70
C GLN A 49 -13.17 22.96 -2.58
N GLN A 50 -13.71 22.21 -1.63
CA GLN A 50 -13.35 20.81 -1.39
C GLN A 50 -13.87 19.87 -2.49
N GLN A 51 -14.90 20.28 -3.23
CA GLN A 51 -15.49 19.49 -4.32
C GLN A 51 -14.64 19.51 -5.61
N LYS A 52 -13.77 20.52 -5.79
CA LYS A 52 -12.90 20.65 -6.99
C LYS A 52 -11.58 19.87 -6.87
N GLY A 53 -11.22 19.42 -5.67
CA GLY A 53 -10.08 18.52 -5.41
C GLY A 53 -10.44 17.04 -5.25
N SER A 54 -11.73 16.69 -5.31
CA SER A 54 -12.25 15.36 -5.00
C SER A 54 -11.87 14.27 -6.03
N ALA A 55 -11.56 14.66 -7.28
CA ALA A 55 -11.25 13.70 -8.34
C ALA A 55 -10.05 12.80 -8.02
N ASN A 56 -9.11 13.23 -7.18
CA ASN A 56 -7.92 12.46 -6.81
C ASN A 56 -7.85 12.05 -5.32
N GLN A 57 -8.95 12.16 -4.58
CA GLN A 57 -9.00 11.67 -3.21
C GLN A 57 -9.11 10.15 -3.20
N ILE A 58 -8.18 9.49 -2.50
CA ILE A 58 -8.27 8.07 -2.18
C ILE A 58 -9.38 7.91 -1.14
N THR A 59 -10.41 7.14 -1.49
CA THR A 59 -11.51 6.77 -0.59
C THR A 59 -11.57 5.25 -0.49
N TYR A 60 -12.13 4.73 0.59
CA TYR A 60 -12.30 3.28 0.74
C TYR A 60 -13.13 2.67 -0.40
N ASP A 61 -14.21 3.33 -0.84
CA ASP A 61 -15.04 2.86 -1.95
C ASP A 61 -14.26 2.82 -3.28
N ARG A 62 -13.38 3.81 -3.51
CA ARG A 62 -12.54 3.84 -4.71
C ARG A 62 -11.51 2.70 -4.68
N GLU A 63 -10.91 2.44 -3.52
CA GLU A 63 -9.93 1.36 -3.36
C GLU A 63 -10.61 0.00 -3.57
N ALA A 64 -11.80 -0.19 -3.00
CA ALA A 64 -12.59 -1.41 -3.18
C ALA A 64 -12.93 -1.63 -4.67
N ALA A 65 -13.39 -0.60 -5.37
CA ALA A 65 -13.67 -0.68 -6.81
C ALA A 65 -12.41 -0.97 -7.65
N THR A 66 -11.25 -0.46 -7.24
CA THR A 66 -9.97 -0.71 -7.91
C THR A 66 -9.56 -2.18 -7.73
N LEU A 67 -9.66 -2.72 -6.52
CA LEU A 67 -9.41 -4.13 -6.24
C LEU A 67 -10.40 -5.04 -6.98
N ASP A 68 -11.69 -4.66 -7.04
CA ASP A 68 -12.69 -5.39 -7.81
C ASP A 68 -12.32 -5.50 -9.29
N ALA A 69 -11.95 -4.38 -9.91
CA ALA A 69 -11.51 -4.36 -11.30
C ALA A 69 -10.27 -5.23 -11.51
N ALA A 70 -9.25 -5.10 -10.65
CA ALA A 70 -8.02 -5.87 -10.73
C ALA A 70 -8.27 -7.38 -10.58
N ILE A 71 -9.13 -7.78 -9.64
CA ILE A 71 -9.52 -9.20 -9.45
C ILE A 71 -10.23 -9.73 -10.69
N ASN A 72 -11.19 -8.98 -11.22
CA ASN A 72 -11.93 -9.41 -12.41
C ASN A 72 -11.01 -9.58 -13.62
N ASP A 73 -10.08 -8.65 -13.83
CA ASP A 73 -9.12 -8.72 -14.92
C ASP A 73 -8.14 -9.89 -14.74
N ALA A 74 -7.63 -10.10 -13.52
CA ALA A 74 -6.72 -11.17 -13.21
C ALA A 74 -7.38 -12.56 -13.34
N VAL A 75 -8.63 -12.72 -12.90
CA VAL A 75 -9.38 -13.97 -13.06
C VAL A 75 -9.57 -14.30 -14.54
N ARG A 76 -9.99 -13.33 -15.37
CA ARG A 76 -10.07 -13.56 -16.83
C ARG A 76 -8.71 -13.94 -17.43
N PHE A 77 -7.63 -13.32 -16.96
CA PHE A 77 -6.28 -13.64 -17.45
C PHE A 77 -5.85 -15.05 -17.05
N ILE A 78 -6.14 -15.48 -15.82
CA ILE A 78 -5.84 -16.84 -15.33
C ILE A 78 -6.60 -17.89 -16.16
N ASP A 79 -7.86 -17.61 -16.51
CA ASP A 79 -8.65 -18.50 -17.36
C ASP A 79 -8.05 -18.64 -18.77
N GLN A 80 -7.46 -17.56 -19.29
CA GLN A 80 -6.77 -17.54 -20.59
C GLN A 80 -5.37 -18.16 -20.55
N GLN A 81 -4.67 -18.06 -19.42
CA GLN A 81 -3.31 -18.53 -19.23
C GLN A 81 -3.19 -19.38 -17.96
N PRO A 82 -3.83 -20.57 -17.94
CA PRO A 82 -3.92 -21.42 -16.75
C PRO A 82 -2.58 -21.87 -16.16
N ASP A 83 -1.52 -21.92 -16.97
CA ASP A 83 -0.18 -22.35 -16.56
C ASP A 83 0.67 -21.20 -15.99
N ASN A 84 0.22 -19.96 -16.18
CA ASN A 84 0.83 -18.78 -15.60
C ASN A 84 0.38 -18.62 -14.15
N THR A 85 0.96 -19.43 -13.26
CA THR A 85 0.59 -19.42 -11.85
C THR A 85 1.00 -18.15 -11.11
N LEU A 86 1.90 -17.32 -11.67
CA LEU A 86 2.30 -16.05 -11.06
C LEU A 86 1.11 -15.11 -10.87
N VAL A 87 0.26 -14.97 -11.90
CA VAL A 87 -0.93 -14.11 -11.80
C VAL A 87 -1.92 -14.66 -10.79
N ALA A 88 -2.07 -15.99 -10.69
CA ALA A 88 -2.88 -16.61 -9.65
C ALA A 88 -2.36 -16.26 -8.25
N LEU A 89 -1.04 -16.34 -8.00
CA LEU A 89 -0.44 -15.97 -6.72
C LEU A 89 -0.60 -14.48 -6.38
N GLU A 90 -0.47 -13.58 -7.36
CA GLU A 90 -0.74 -12.15 -7.13
C GLU A 90 -2.23 -11.89 -6.83
N THR A 91 -3.12 -12.63 -7.50
CA THR A 91 -4.57 -12.51 -7.28
C THR A 91 -4.99 -12.93 -5.87
N VAL A 92 -4.28 -13.88 -5.24
CA VAL A 92 -4.45 -14.20 -3.81
C VAL A 92 -4.28 -12.94 -2.95
N THR A 93 -3.27 -12.11 -3.26
CA THR A 93 -3.03 -10.85 -2.54
C THR A 93 -4.19 -9.88 -2.72
N LEU A 94 -4.68 -9.72 -3.96
CA LEU A 94 -5.82 -8.84 -4.25
C LEU A 94 -7.07 -9.24 -3.47
N TYR A 95 -7.39 -10.53 -3.40
CA TYR A 95 -8.48 -11.03 -2.56
C TYR A 95 -8.26 -10.69 -1.08
N THR A 96 -7.06 -10.91 -0.54
CA THR A 96 -6.80 -10.60 0.88
C THR A 96 -6.90 -9.12 1.20
N GLU A 97 -6.45 -8.23 0.30
CA GLU A 97 -6.59 -6.78 0.50
C GLU A 97 -8.05 -6.34 0.44
N ARG A 98 -8.83 -6.87 -0.50
CA ARG A 98 -10.27 -6.59 -0.57
C ARG A 98 -10.99 -7.10 0.67
N ALA A 99 -10.63 -8.27 1.18
CA ALA A 99 -11.18 -8.82 2.41
C ALA A 99 -10.91 -7.91 3.62
N ARG A 100 -9.67 -7.39 3.74
CA ARG A 100 -9.30 -6.45 4.82
C ARG A 100 -10.07 -5.15 4.74
N LEU A 101 -10.30 -4.65 3.53
CA LEU A 101 -10.99 -3.40 3.28
C LEU A 101 -12.51 -3.50 3.51
N THR A 102 -13.12 -4.60 3.07
CA THR A 102 -14.58 -4.74 3.02
C THR A 102 -15.16 -5.60 4.14
N GLY A 103 -14.33 -6.42 4.81
CA GLY A 103 -14.79 -7.43 5.77
C GLY A 103 -15.44 -8.65 5.12
N ASN A 104 -15.37 -8.81 3.79
CA ASN A 104 -15.95 -9.96 3.10
C ASN A 104 -15.07 -11.21 3.28
N TYR A 105 -15.52 -12.14 4.11
CA TYR A 105 -14.80 -13.39 4.38
C TYR A 105 -14.73 -14.35 3.19
N ASP A 106 -15.62 -14.21 2.20
CA ASP A 106 -15.59 -15.02 0.99
C ASP A 106 -14.30 -14.82 0.18
N ASP A 107 -13.70 -13.64 0.29
CA ASP A 107 -12.44 -13.35 -0.39
C ASP A 107 -11.28 -14.18 0.16
N TYR A 108 -11.23 -14.44 1.47
CA TYR A 108 -10.23 -15.36 2.03
C TYR A 108 -10.44 -16.80 1.54
N ARG A 109 -11.70 -17.23 1.37
CA ARG A 109 -12.01 -18.55 0.80
C ARG A 109 -11.56 -18.62 -0.66
N ASN A 110 -11.88 -17.62 -1.46
CA ASN A 110 -11.50 -17.56 -2.87
C ASN A 110 -9.97 -17.51 -3.03
N ALA A 111 -9.28 -16.75 -2.19
CA ALA A 111 -7.82 -16.71 -2.10
C ALA A 111 -7.22 -18.10 -1.82
N GLN A 112 -7.78 -18.83 -0.85
CA GLN A 112 -7.31 -20.19 -0.53
C GLN A 112 -7.51 -21.15 -1.71
N VAL A 113 -8.71 -21.17 -2.32
CA VAL A 113 -9.01 -22.04 -3.46
C VAL A 113 -8.07 -21.78 -4.63
N LEU A 114 -7.83 -20.49 -4.94
CA LEU A 114 -6.94 -20.12 -6.02
C LEU A 114 -5.48 -20.49 -5.72
N LEU A 115 -5.03 -20.26 -4.49
CA LEU A 115 -3.69 -20.59 -4.05
C LEU A 115 -3.43 -22.11 -4.10
N ASP A 116 -4.39 -22.91 -3.65
CA ASP A 116 -4.30 -24.38 -3.68
C ASP A 116 -4.22 -24.87 -5.13
N ALA A 117 -5.07 -24.33 -6.01
CA ALA A 117 -5.05 -24.66 -7.43
C ALA A 117 -3.73 -24.24 -8.12
N ALA A 118 -3.21 -23.06 -7.82
CA ALA A 118 -1.93 -22.58 -8.35
C ALA A 118 -0.75 -23.44 -7.87
N THR A 119 -0.75 -23.80 -6.58
CA THR A 119 0.27 -24.66 -5.96
C THR A 119 0.27 -26.06 -6.58
N ALA A 120 -0.92 -26.64 -6.78
CA ALA A 120 -1.07 -27.98 -7.36
C ALA A 120 -0.55 -28.08 -8.81
N ARG A 121 -0.59 -26.98 -9.59
CA ARG A 121 -0.05 -26.94 -10.96
C ARG A 121 1.48 -26.95 -11.00
N GLY A 122 2.15 -26.53 -9.93
CA GLY A 122 3.58 -26.76 -9.71
C GLY A 122 4.52 -26.22 -10.81
N ASN A 123 4.37 -24.95 -11.21
CA ASN A 123 5.33 -24.36 -12.15
C ASN A 123 6.64 -23.96 -11.43
N LYS A 124 7.79 -24.07 -12.11
CA LYS A 124 9.12 -23.79 -11.52
C LYS A 124 9.42 -22.29 -11.33
N VAL A 125 8.58 -21.41 -11.87
CA VAL A 125 8.83 -19.96 -11.93
C VAL A 125 8.21 -19.24 -10.74
N SER A 126 7.22 -19.86 -10.11
CA SER A 126 6.40 -19.25 -9.07
C SER A 126 6.60 -19.98 -7.75
N PHE A 127 7.02 -19.25 -6.71
CA PHE A 127 7.22 -19.79 -5.37
C PHE A 127 5.99 -19.48 -4.49
N PRO A 128 5.06 -20.44 -4.29
CA PRO A 128 3.79 -20.16 -3.62
C PRO A 128 3.92 -19.93 -2.11
N CYS A 129 5.08 -20.26 -1.53
CA CYS A 129 5.33 -20.18 -0.09
C CYS A 129 5.00 -18.81 0.52
N LEU A 130 5.33 -17.70 -0.18
CA LEU A 130 5.06 -16.35 0.31
C LEU A 130 3.57 -16.02 0.28
N ALA A 131 2.85 -16.49 -0.75
CA ALA A 131 1.40 -16.34 -0.82
C ALA A 131 0.69 -17.14 0.29
N HIS A 132 1.15 -18.37 0.57
CA HIS A 132 0.68 -19.16 1.72
C HIS A 132 0.92 -18.44 3.04
N ALA A 133 2.14 -17.93 3.25
CA ALA A 133 2.48 -17.20 4.47
C ALA A 133 1.61 -15.96 4.67
N LYS A 134 1.43 -15.13 3.62
CA LYS A 134 0.59 -13.94 3.65
C LYS A 134 -0.87 -14.27 3.98
N LEU A 135 -1.45 -15.27 3.32
CA LEU A 135 -2.84 -15.67 3.55
C LEU A 135 -3.04 -16.21 4.97
N HIS A 136 -2.14 -17.09 5.44
CA HIS A 136 -2.19 -17.59 6.81
C HIS A 136 -2.03 -16.47 7.84
N TYR A 137 -1.14 -15.51 7.59
CA TYR A 137 -0.97 -14.35 8.46
C TYR A 137 -2.23 -13.48 8.51
N ALA A 138 -2.86 -13.19 7.35
CA ALA A 138 -4.10 -12.43 7.28
C ALA A 138 -5.26 -13.11 8.03
N LEU A 139 -5.23 -14.44 8.10
CA LEU A 139 -6.17 -15.27 8.87
C LEU A 139 -5.74 -15.53 10.32
N HIS A 140 -4.70 -14.86 10.81
CA HIS A 140 -4.13 -15.01 12.15
C HIS A 140 -3.67 -16.44 12.49
N ARG A 141 -3.31 -17.25 11.49
CA ARG A 141 -2.79 -18.62 11.64
C ARG A 141 -1.26 -18.59 11.71
N LEU A 142 -0.72 -18.01 12.78
CA LEU A 142 0.71 -17.68 12.88
C LEU A 142 1.64 -18.89 12.71
N GLN A 143 1.31 -20.05 13.28
CA GLN A 143 2.10 -21.27 13.11
C GLN A 143 2.15 -21.72 11.64
N ALA A 144 1.01 -21.69 10.94
CA ALA A 144 0.94 -22.05 9.53
C ALA A 144 1.68 -21.03 8.65
N ALA A 145 1.59 -19.74 9.00
CA ALA A 145 2.34 -18.69 8.31
C ALA A 145 3.86 -18.89 8.45
N SER A 146 4.34 -19.21 9.67
CA SER A 146 5.75 -19.54 9.91
C SER A 146 6.18 -20.76 9.10
N ALA A 147 5.42 -21.85 9.16
CA ALA A 147 5.73 -23.07 8.43
C ALA A 147 5.79 -22.83 6.91
N ALA A 148 4.91 -21.97 6.37
CA ALA A 148 4.96 -21.60 4.96
C ALA A 148 6.24 -20.82 4.62
N LEU A 149 6.67 -19.88 5.46
CA LEU A 149 7.92 -19.14 5.26
C LEU A 149 9.15 -20.06 5.29
N ASP A 150 9.16 -21.09 6.14
CA ASP A 150 10.26 -22.07 6.22
C ASP A 150 10.43 -22.86 4.91
N THR A 151 9.40 -22.93 4.07
CA THR A 151 9.47 -23.57 2.74
C THR A 151 9.95 -22.65 1.63
N CYS A 152 10.13 -21.35 1.91
CA CYS A 152 10.60 -20.41 0.90
C CYS A 152 12.08 -20.61 0.55
N PRO A 153 12.45 -20.47 -0.73
CA PRO A 153 13.86 -20.49 -1.11
C PRO A 153 14.60 -19.34 -0.44
N VAL A 154 15.75 -19.66 0.17
CA VAL A 154 16.67 -18.64 0.68
C VAL A 154 17.30 -17.96 -0.53
N MET A 155 17.05 -16.66 -0.69
CA MET A 155 17.74 -15.87 -1.71
C MET A 155 19.19 -15.72 -1.25
N ALA A 156 20.12 -16.34 -1.98
CA ALA A 156 21.56 -16.28 -1.72
C ALA A 156 22.19 -15.03 -2.35
#